data_AF-A0A3D2JQY6-F1
#
_entry.id   AF-A0A3D2JQY6-F1
#
_cell.length_a   1.000
_cell.length_b   1.000
_cell.length_c   1.000
_cell.angle_alpha   90.00
_cell.angle_beta   90.00
_cell.angle_gamma   90.00
#
_symmetry.space_group_name_H-M   'P 1'
#
loop_
_entity.id
_entity.type
_entity.pdbx_description
1 polymer ?
#
loop_
_entity_poly.entity_id
_entity_poly.type
_entity_poly.pdbx_seq_one_letter_code
_entity_poly.pdbx_strand_id
1 'polypeptide(L)'
;MRGRCGRQGDPGETQFYLSTEDDIVRRFGGDRIRGAMNLFRWEADVPIENKMVSRSVETAQTKVEAQNFEIRKYLVDYDDVVNTQRDVIYQLRDKIIDGEDLRPTISEYLLEEVRAIVNERINGGTENYDVDGLYRDLMMVFPTFDGFPDKDSVYDMRPDQAEEAFLGLIGTIYDKRTEEFGPELLHRLERTIMLRTIDEHWVEHLTSMDNMRQGIGLEAAGQRDPLVAYKRQAFQMFTALDETIKSAVARTIFRVALTQQPDESQARVTTATKADASGVSTQKASAVANQRSVMANVNAGHGGGQAGRSGLSSVPTHTPDGKKMTRAERRKLERLQRKQAKQAK
;
A
#
# COMPACT_ATOMS: atom_id res chain seq x y z
N MET A 1 31.08 -20.47 -8.84
CA MET A 1 32.04 -21.57 -8.61
C MET A 1 33.44 -21.23 -9.10
N ARG A 2 33.62 -20.82 -10.37
CA ARG A 2 34.92 -20.42 -10.94
C ARG A 2 35.70 -19.35 -10.15
N GLY A 3 35.03 -18.37 -9.57
CA GLY A 3 35.68 -17.31 -8.77
C GLY A 3 36.19 -17.72 -7.37
N ARG A 4 36.20 -19.03 -7.06
CA ARG A 4 36.69 -19.55 -5.77
C ARG A 4 38.16 -20.00 -5.83
N CYS A 5 38.72 -20.28 -7.01
CA CYS A 5 40.15 -20.59 -7.20
C CYS A 5 40.94 -19.32 -7.59
N GLY A 6 42.27 -19.38 -7.46
CA GLY A 6 43.19 -18.33 -7.96
C GLY A 6 42.97 -16.93 -7.38
N ARG A 7 42.66 -16.85 -6.09
CA ARG A 7 42.51 -15.57 -5.38
C ARG A 7 43.87 -14.87 -5.26
N GLN A 8 43.87 -13.55 -5.28
CA GLN A 8 45.09 -12.72 -5.11
C GLN A 8 46.22 -13.00 -6.13
N GLY A 9 45.90 -13.59 -7.29
CA GLY A 9 46.90 -13.89 -8.32
C GLY A 9 47.53 -15.27 -8.18
N ASP A 10 47.09 -16.08 -7.20
CA ASP A 10 47.51 -17.48 -7.09
C ASP A 10 47.11 -18.27 -8.35
N PRO A 11 47.93 -19.25 -8.77
CA PRO A 11 47.52 -20.20 -9.80
C PRO A 11 46.26 -20.97 -9.39
N GLY A 12 45.37 -21.23 -10.34
CA GLY A 12 44.19 -22.04 -10.09
C GLY A 12 43.48 -22.47 -11.37
N GLU A 13 42.90 -23.66 -11.35
CA GLU A 13 42.11 -24.21 -12.44
C GLU A 13 40.66 -24.43 -11.99
N THR A 14 39.73 -24.42 -12.95
CA THR A 14 38.35 -24.83 -12.73
C THR A 14 37.91 -25.65 -13.93
N GLN A 15 37.41 -26.85 -13.67
CA GLN A 15 36.82 -27.71 -14.67
C GLN A 15 35.34 -27.91 -14.34
N PHE A 16 34.50 -27.92 -15.38
CA PHE A 16 33.08 -28.19 -15.26
C PHE A 16 32.76 -29.49 -15.98
N TYR A 17 31.98 -30.34 -15.32
CA TYR A 17 31.45 -31.58 -15.87
C TYR A 17 29.94 -31.41 -16.06
N LEU A 18 29.41 -32.00 -17.13
CA LEU A 18 27.99 -31.93 -17.47
C LEU A 18 27.57 -33.26 -18.09
N SER A 19 26.40 -33.77 -17.73
CA SER A 19 25.78 -34.93 -18.35
C SER A 19 24.71 -34.50 -19.37
N THR A 20 24.48 -35.33 -20.37
CA THR A 20 23.36 -35.17 -21.32
C THR A 20 22.00 -35.36 -20.65
N GLU A 21 21.97 -36.03 -19.49
CA GLU A 21 20.78 -36.23 -18.66
C GLU A 21 20.49 -35.06 -17.72
N ASP A 22 21.41 -34.11 -17.57
CA ASP A 22 21.24 -32.96 -16.69
C ASP A 22 20.05 -32.10 -17.13
N ASP A 23 19.31 -31.56 -16.16
CA ASP A 23 18.08 -30.80 -16.40
C ASP A 23 18.26 -29.63 -17.38
N ILE A 24 19.44 -28.98 -17.37
CA ILE A 24 19.74 -27.89 -18.29
C ILE A 24 19.87 -28.36 -19.74
N VAL A 25 20.50 -29.51 -19.95
CA VAL A 25 20.69 -30.10 -21.28
C VAL A 25 19.35 -30.68 -21.77
N ARG A 26 18.61 -31.34 -20.89
CA ARG A 26 17.30 -31.93 -21.19
C ARG A 26 16.25 -30.88 -21.58
N ARG A 27 16.21 -29.73 -20.87
CA ARG A 27 15.20 -28.68 -21.12
C ARG A 27 15.57 -27.72 -22.26
N PHE A 28 16.86 -27.49 -22.52
CA PHE A 28 17.31 -26.41 -23.42
C PHE A 28 18.33 -26.81 -24.48
N GLY A 29 18.97 -27.98 -24.35
CA GLY A 29 19.97 -28.49 -25.30
C GLY A 29 19.44 -29.54 -26.29
N GLY A 30 18.19 -29.99 -26.09
CA GLY A 30 17.58 -31.20 -26.67
C GLY A 30 17.96 -31.51 -28.12
N ASP A 31 17.48 -30.75 -29.10
CA ASP A 31 17.59 -31.16 -30.50
C ASP A 31 18.99 -31.02 -31.09
N ARG A 32 19.74 -29.99 -30.67
CA ARG A 32 21.10 -29.73 -31.16
C ARG A 32 22.13 -30.67 -30.54
N ILE A 33 22.03 -30.93 -29.24
CA ILE A 33 22.94 -31.83 -28.54
C ILE A 33 22.63 -33.28 -28.92
N ARG A 34 21.34 -33.67 -29.00
CA ARG A 34 20.94 -35.01 -29.49
C ARG A 34 21.33 -35.22 -30.95
N GLY A 35 21.21 -34.20 -31.80
CA GLY A 35 21.67 -34.24 -33.19
C GLY A 35 23.19 -34.43 -33.31
N ALA A 36 23.98 -33.76 -32.47
CA ALA A 36 25.42 -33.97 -32.41
C ALA A 36 25.79 -35.37 -31.90
N MET A 37 25.09 -35.89 -30.87
CA MET A 37 25.28 -37.26 -30.36
C MET A 37 25.07 -38.32 -31.47
N ASN A 38 24.00 -38.16 -32.25
CA ASN A 38 23.65 -39.09 -33.33
C ASN A 38 24.64 -39.03 -34.50
N LEU A 39 25.15 -37.84 -34.84
CA LEU A 39 26.08 -37.65 -35.95
C LEU A 39 27.48 -38.22 -35.66
N PHE A 40 27.94 -38.08 -34.42
CA PHE A 40 29.29 -38.47 -34.03
C PHE A 40 29.40 -39.85 -33.38
N ARG A 41 28.28 -40.57 -33.18
CA ARG A 41 28.23 -41.94 -32.59
C ARG A 41 29.14 -42.08 -31.36
N TRP A 42 28.99 -41.17 -30.40
CA TRP A 42 29.84 -41.12 -29.22
C TRP A 42 29.81 -42.42 -28.43
N GLU A 43 30.97 -42.96 -28.10
CA GLU A 43 31.11 -44.07 -27.15
C GLU A 43 30.70 -43.59 -25.75
N ALA A 44 29.96 -44.43 -25.02
CA ALA A 44 29.28 -44.03 -23.78
C ALA A 44 30.22 -43.55 -22.66
N ASP A 45 31.50 -43.93 -22.70
CA ASP A 45 32.45 -43.76 -21.60
C ASP A 45 33.63 -42.82 -21.93
N VAL A 46 33.55 -42.05 -23.02
CA VAL A 46 34.62 -41.13 -23.43
C VAL A 46 34.27 -39.68 -23.08
N PRO A 47 35.14 -38.94 -22.36
CA PRO A 47 34.96 -37.51 -22.14
C PRO A 47 34.94 -36.74 -23.47
N ILE A 48 33.88 -35.98 -23.70
CA ILE A 48 33.71 -35.19 -24.92
C ILE A 48 34.09 -33.74 -24.66
N GLU A 49 35.19 -33.30 -25.28
CA GLU A 49 35.58 -31.90 -25.30
C GLU A 49 35.24 -31.28 -26.67
N ASN A 50 34.03 -30.74 -26.79
CA ASN A 50 33.58 -30.15 -28.05
C ASN A 50 33.08 -28.71 -27.85
N LYS A 51 33.77 -27.76 -28.50
CA LYS A 51 33.43 -26.33 -28.48
C LYS A 51 32.01 -26.02 -28.97
N MET A 52 31.40 -26.85 -29.82
CA MET A 52 30.00 -26.70 -30.26
C MET A 52 29.01 -27.09 -29.17
N VAL A 53 29.32 -28.12 -28.39
CA VAL A 53 28.49 -28.57 -27.25
C VAL A 53 28.57 -27.55 -26.13
N SER A 54 29.78 -27.07 -25.78
CA SER A 54 29.95 -26.01 -24.76
C SER A 54 29.17 -24.74 -25.13
N ARG A 55 29.23 -24.29 -26.39
CA ARG A 55 28.44 -23.14 -26.89
C ARG A 55 26.93 -23.37 -26.81
N SER A 56 26.48 -24.60 -27.07
CA SER A 56 25.07 -24.97 -26.95
C SER A 56 24.59 -24.89 -25.50
N VAL A 57 25.40 -25.34 -24.54
CA VAL A 57 25.12 -25.22 -23.10
C VAL A 57 25.12 -23.76 -22.65
N GLU A 58 26.07 -22.95 -23.12
CA GLU A 58 26.10 -21.49 -22.84
C GLU A 58 24.84 -20.78 -23.38
N THR A 59 24.38 -21.18 -24.57
CA THR A 59 23.16 -20.63 -25.18
C THR A 59 21.91 -21.03 -24.38
N ALA A 60 21.85 -22.28 -23.94
CA ALA A 60 20.82 -22.79 -23.03
C ALA A 60 20.79 -22.02 -21.70
N GLN A 61 21.95 -21.79 -21.07
CA GLN A 61 22.09 -20.97 -19.86
C GLN A 61 21.58 -19.55 -20.09
N THR A 62 22.04 -18.89 -21.16
CA THR A 62 21.61 -17.53 -21.52
C THR A 62 20.09 -17.46 -21.71
N LYS A 63 19.47 -18.47 -22.33
CA LYS A 63 18.02 -18.54 -22.51
C LYS A 63 17.27 -18.71 -21.18
N VAL A 64 17.77 -19.55 -20.28
CA VAL A 64 17.22 -19.72 -18.92
C VAL A 64 17.31 -18.43 -18.13
N GLU A 65 18.45 -17.76 -18.18
CA GLU A 65 18.65 -16.47 -17.53
C GLU A 65 17.71 -15.40 -18.09
N ALA A 66 17.53 -15.34 -19.40
CA ALA A 66 16.58 -14.46 -20.06
C ALA A 66 15.14 -14.76 -19.61
N GLN A 67 14.73 -16.03 -19.57
CA GLN A 67 13.40 -16.43 -19.11
C GLN A 67 13.17 -16.04 -17.63
N ASN A 68 14.13 -16.31 -16.76
CA ASN A 68 14.06 -15.91 -15.35
C ASN A 68 14.03 -14.39 -15.18
N PHE A 69 14.78 -13.66 -16.02
CA PHE A 69 14.75 -12.20 -16.05
C PHE A 69 13.38 -11.69 -16.46
N GLU A 70 12.76 -12.26 -17.50
CA GLU A 70 11.41 -11.89 -17.93
C GLU A 70 10.38 -12.13 -16.84
N ILE A 71 10.38 -13.31 -16.20
CA ILE A 71 9.47 -13.61 -15.09
C ILE A 71 9.61 -12.59 -13.95
N ARG A 72 10.84 -12.25 -13.56
CA ARG A 72 11.09 -11.24 -12.51
C ARG A 72 10.68 -9.85 -12.94
N LYS A 73 10.91 -9.49 -14.21
CA LYS A 73 10.49 -8.21 -14.76
C LYS A 73 8.96 -8.08 -14.69
N TYR A 74 8.23 -9.11 -15.13
CA TYR A 74 6.78 -9.13 -15.01
C TYR A 74 6.34 -8.96 -13.55
N LEU A 75 6.91 -9.71 -12.61
CA LEU A 75 6.59 -9.56 -11.18
C LEU A 75 6.81 -8.12 -10.68
N VAL A 76 7.97 -7.53 -11.00
CA VAL A 76 8.29 -6.14 -10.65
C VAL A 76 7.30 -5.16 -11.28
N ASP A 77 6.88 -5.37 -12.52
CA ASP A 77 5.92 -4.49 -13.20
C ASP A 77 4.54 -4.49 -12.51
N TYR A 78 4.11 -5.62 -11.92
CA TYR A 78 2.89 -5.69 -11.08
C TYR A 78 3.10 -5.02 -9.73
N ASP A 79 4.23 -5.30 -9.07
CA ASP A 79 4.57 -4.74 -7.76
C ASP A 79 4.71 -3.21 -7.83
N ASP A 80 5.23 -2.66 -8.93
CA ASP A 80 5.36 -1.22 -9.15
C ASP A 80 4.01 -0.48 -9.07
N VAL A 81 2.92 -1.12 -9.47
CA VAL A 81 1.56 -0.57 -9.36
C VAL A 81 1.17 -0.44 -7.89
N VAL A 82 1.32 -1.52 -7.13
CA VAL A 82 0.99 -1.55 -5.70
C VAL A 82 1.91 -0.64 -4.90
N ASN A 83 3.19 -0.56 -5.26
CA ASN A 83 4.16 0.35 -4.63
C ASN A 83 3.76 1.82 -4.82
N THR A 84 3.32 2.19 -6.03
CA THR A 84 2.86 3.57 -6.29
C THR A 84 1.64 3.91 -5.44
N GLN A 85 0.70 2.99 -5.29
CA GLN A 85 -0.47 3.16 -4.42
C GLN A 85 -0.07 3.25 -2.94
N ARG A 86 0.88 2.39 -2.52
CA ARG A 86 1.42 2.38 -1.15
C ARG A 86 2.08 3.71 -0.80
N ASP A 87 2.83 4.30 -1.72
CA ASP A 87 3.47 5.60 -1.49
C ASP A 87 2.43 6.68 -1.18
N VAL A 88 1.29 6.70 -1.88
CA VAL A 88 0.20 7.66 -1.62
C VAL A 88 -0.44 7.43 -0.25
N ILE A 89 -0.80 6.17 0.07
CA ILE A 89 -1.42 5.83 1.37
C ILE A 89 -0.48 6.13 2.53
N TYR A 90 0.82 5.83 2.37
CA TYR A 90 1.80 6.05 3.44
C TYR A 90 2.10 7.53 3.64
N GLN A 91 2.11 8.34 2.58
CA GLN A 91 2.21 9.79 2.73
C GLN A 91 1.03 10.36 3.52
N LEU A 92 -0.20 9.92 3.24
CA LEU A 92 -1.37 10.33 4.01
C LEU A 92 -1.27 9.87 5.48
N ARG A 93 -0.84 8.64 5.70
CA ARG A 93 -0.68 8.04 7.03
C ARG A 93 0.39 8.75 7.85
N ASP A 94 1.51 9.10 7.24
CA ASP A 94 2.61 9.79 7.89
C ASP A 94 2.19 11.20 8.34
N LYS A 95 1.45 11.95 7.51
CA LYS A 95 0.86 13.25 7.91
C LYS A 95 0.00 13.14 9.17
N ILE A 96 -0.84 12.10 9.23
CA ILE A 96 -1.70 11.84 10.38
C ILE A 96 -0.86 11.47 11.61
N ILE A 97 0.22 10.70 11.44
CA ILE A 97 1.10 10.28 12.53
C ILE A 97 1.92 11.46 13.08
N ASP A 98 2.42 12.31 12.20
CA ASP A 98 3.25 13.47 12.54
C ASP A 98 2.45 14.57 13.26
N GLY A 99 1.13 14.50 13.24
CA GLY A 99 0.26 15.42 13.98
C GLY A 99 0.04 16.74 13.28
N GLU A 100 0.06 16.71 11.94
CA GLU A 100 -0.43 17.82 11.13
C GLU A 100 -1.91 18.10 11.43
N ASP A 101 -2.34 19.34 11.22
CA ASP A 101 -3.76 19.71 11.33
C ASP A 101 -4.58 18.96 10.27
N LEU A 102 -5.51 18.12 10.74
CA LEU A 102 -6.34 17.26 9.89
C LEU A 102 -7.65 17.94 9.48
N ARG A 103 -7.98 19.08 10.10
CA ARG A 103 -9.21 19.80 9.81
C ARG A 103 -9.41 20.12 8.34
N PRO A 104 -8.40 20.61 7.58
CA PRO A 104 -8.57 20.86 6.14
C PRO A 104 -8.93 19.59 5.36
N THR A 105 -8.25 18.48 5.64
CA THR A 105 -8.47 17.19 4.97
C THR A 105 -9.84 16.61 5.30
N ILE A 106 -10.25 16.63 6.57
CA ILE A 106 -11.56 16.13 6.98
C ILE A 106 -12.68 17.02 6.42
N SER A 107 -12.47 18.34 6.39
CA SER A 107 -13.44 19.28 5.79
C SER A 107 -13.64 19.02 4.30
N GLU A 108 -12.56 18.69 3.57
CA GLU A 108 -12.65 18.27 2.17
C GLU A 108 -13.46 16.97 2.00
N TYR A 109 -13.24 15.97 2.85
CA TYR A 109 -13.98 14.71 2.80
C TYR A 109 -15.46 14.89 3.10
N LEU A 110 -15.78 15.74 4.08
CA LEU A 110 -17.16 16.12 4.38
C LEU A 110 -17.82 16.86 3.21
N LEU A 111 -17.07 17.75 2.55
CA LEU A 111 -17.57 18.50 1.39
C LEU A 111 -17.87 17.58 0.21
N GLU A 112 -16.98 16.63 -0.09
CA GLU A 112 -17.21 15.61 -1.11
C GLU A 112 -18.43 14.74 -0.77
N GLU A 113 -18.56 14.28 0.47
CA GLU A 113 -19.67 13.44 0.91
C GLU A 113 -21.02 14.18 0.87
N VAL A 114 -21.08 15.40 1.42
CA VAL A 114 -22.31 16.21 1.40
C VAL A 114 -22.70 16.57 -0.03
N ARG A 115 -21.73 16.93 -0.88
CA ARG A 115 -21.99 17.17 -2.30
C ARG A 115 -22.58 15.93 -2.99
N ALA A 116 -22.04 14.74 -2.73
CA ALA A 116 -22.55 13.50 -3.30
C ALA A 116 -24.01 13.27 -2.89
N ILE A 117 -24.32 13.44 -1.59
CA ILE A 117 -25.69 13.30 -1.07
C ILE A 117 -26.64 14.32 -1.70
N VAL A 118 -26.25 15.60 -1.75
CA VAL A 118 -27.09 16.65 -2.34
C VAL A 118 -27.33 16.38 -3.83
N ASN A 119 -26.30 16.05 -4.59
CA ASN A 119 -26.44 15.76 -6.02
C ASN A 119 -27.30 14.52 -6.31
N GLU A 120 -27.25 13.50 -5.44
CA GLU A 120 -28.08 12.30 -5.59
C GLU A 120 -29.56 12.60 -5.30
N ARG A 121 -29.85 13.45 -4.31
CA ARG A 121 -31.21 13.69 -3.81
C ARG A 121 -31.90 14.89 -4.43
N ILE A 122 -31.12 15.90 -4.81
CA ILE A 122 -31.56 17.18 -5.36
C ILE A 122 -30.97 17.32 -6.76
N ASN A 123 -31.58 16.63 -7.72
CA ASN A 123 -31.23 16.74 -9.14
C ASN A 123 -32.46 16.89 -10.02
N GLY A 124 -32.27 17.48 -11.20
CA GLY A 124 -33.35 17.74 -12.15
C GLY A 124 -34.31 18.85 -11.67
N GLY A 125 -35.57 18.75 -12.10
CA GLY A 125 -36.64 19.63 -11.63
C GLY A 125 -37.07 19.32 -10.21
N THR A 126 -37.70 20.30 -9.54
CA THR A 126 -38.11 20.24 -8.13
C THR A 126 -39.07 19.08 -7.84
N GLU A 127 -39.80 18.60 -8.85
CA GLU A 127 -40.68 17.43 -8.76
C GLU A 127 -39.93 16.12 -8.47
N ASN A 128 -38.62 16.06 -8.74
CA ASN A 128 -37.79 14.88 -8.49
C ASN A 128 -37.01 14.96 -7.18
N TYR A 129 -37.16 16.04 -6.41
CA TYR A 129 -36.41 16.23 -5.18
C TYR A 129 -36.86 15.23 -4.11
N ASP A 130 -35.91 14.44 -3.62
CA ASP A 130 -36.09 13.57 -2.45
C ASP A 130 -35.54 14.26 -1.21
N VAL A 131 -36.25 15.30 -0.73
CA VAL A 131 -35.83 16.07 0.45
C VAL A 131 -35.86 15.20 1.70
N ASP A 132 -36.81 14.28 1.84
CA ASP A 132 -36.82 13.35 2.97
C ASP A 132 -35.61 12.40 2.96
N GLY A 133 -35.21 11.90 1.79
CA GLY A 133 -33.98 11.13 1.61
C GLY A 133 -32.73 11.95 1.91
N LEU A 134 -32.68 13.21 1.46
CA LEU A 134 -31.58 14.14 1.75
C LEU A 134 -31.30 14.25 3.24
N TYR A 135 -32.31 14.56 4.06
CA TYR A 135 -32.10 14.70 5.51
C TYR A 135 -31.77 13.37 6.18
N ARG A 136 -32.32 12.26 5.68
CA ARG A 136 -32.01 10.91 6.17
C ARG A 136 -30.54 10.56 5.96
N ASP A 137 -30.01 10.86 4.78
CA ASP A 137 -28.62 10.57 4.43
C ASP A 137 -27.65 11.53 5.12
N LEU A 138 -27.99 12.83 5.20
CA LEU A 138 -27.20 13.81 5.96
C LEU A 138 -27.11 13.43 7.45
N MET A 139 -28.18 12.89 8.03
CA MET A 139 -28.20 12.38 9.41
C MET A 139 -27.26 11.18 9.61
N MET A 140 -26.85 10.47 8.55
CA MET A 140 -25.81 9.46 8.64
C MET A 140 -24.40 10.04 8.77
N VAL A 141 -24.19 11.28 8.34
CA VAL A 141 -22.90 11.99 8.39
C VAL A 141 -22.77 12.77 9.69
N PHE A 142 -23.77 13.60 10.02
CA PHE A 142 -23.81 14.40 11.25
C PHE A 142 -25.24 14.59 11.75
N PRO A 143 -25.46 14.80 13.06
CA PRO A 143 -26.75 15.19 13.58
C PRO A 143 -27.20 16.52 12.99
N THR A 144 -28.47 16.61 12.58
CA THR A 144 -29.09 17.88 12.21
C THR A 144 -29.15 18.81 13.41
N PHE A 145 -28.94 20.11 13.18
CA PHE A 145 -28.97 21.14 14.21
C PHE A 145 -29.66 22.41 13.70
N ASP A 146 -29.96 23.33 14.63
CA ASP A 146 -30.54 24.64 14.34
C ASP A 146 -29.61 25.47 13.43
N GLY A 147 -29.89 25.46 12.12
CA GLY A 147 -29.04 26.03 11.07
C GLY A 147 -29.18 25.33 9.73
N PHE A 148 -29.72 24.11 9.71
CA PHE A 148 -30.16 23.49 8.47
C PHE A 148 -31.32 24.29 7.87
N PRO A 149 -31.39 24.43 6.52
CA PRO A 149 -32.62 24.85 5.86
C PRO A 149 -33.79 24.02 6.37
N ASP A 150 -34.99 24.58 6.44
CA ASP A 150 -36.18 23.77 6.63
C ASP A 150 -36.51 23.02 5.33
N LYS A 151 -37.22 21.89 5.44
CA LYS A 151 -37.51 21.04 4.28
C LYS A 151 -38.30 21.75 3.20
N ASP A 152 -39.22 22.63 3.58
CA ASP A 152 -40.07 23.38 2.64
C ASP A 152 -39.21 24.36 1.84
N SER A 153 -38.30 25.09 2.50
CA SER A 153 -37.33 25.97 1.85
C SER A 153 -36.43 25.24 0.85
N VAL A 154 -36.11 23.95 1.07
CA VAL A 154 -35.30 23.18 0.11
C VAL A 154 -36.05 22.94 -1.21
N TYR A 155 -37.37 22.78 -1.19
CA TYR A 155 -38.16 22.64 -2.42
C TYR A 155 -38.17 23.91 -3.28
N ASP A 156 -37.93 25.07 -2.67
CA ASP A 156 -37.85 26.36 -3.35
C ASP A 156 -36.43 26.70 -3.85
N MET A 157 -35.43 25.89 -3.50
CA MET A 157 -34.04 26.08 -3.91
C MET A 157 -33.75 25.44 -5.26
N ARG A 158 -32.90 26.09 -6.06
CA ARG A 158 -32.24 25.43 -7.19
C ARG A 158 -31.16 24.46 -6.70
N PRO A 159 -30.75 23.43 -7.48
CA PRO A 159 -29.77 22.45 -7.02
C PRO A 159 -28.44 23.05 -6.56
N ASP A 160 -27.95 24.07 -7.26
CA ASP A 160 -26.74 24.82 -6.92
C ASP A 160 -26.88 25.62 -5.63
N GLN A 161 -28.07 26.18 -5.37
CA GLN A 161 -28.37 26.89 -4.12
C GLN A 161 -28.46 25.92 -2.93
N ALA A 162 -29.08 24.75 -3.13
CA ALA A 162 -29.12 23.71 -2.12
C ALA A 162 -27.70 23.22 -1.81
N GLU A 163 -26.88 22.94 -2.82
CA GLU A 163 -25.48 22.55 -2.64
C GLU A 163 -24.71 23.60 -1.83
N GLU A 164 -24.76 24.88 -2.21
CA GLU A 164 -24.08 25.96 -1.49
C GLU A 164 -24.58 26.07 -0.03
N ALA A 165 -25.88 25.96 0.19
CA ALA A 165 -26.48 26.04 1.52
C ALA A 165 -25.96 24.92 2.44
N PHE A 166 -25.95 23.66 1.99
CA PHE A 166 -25.50 22.53 2.81
C PHE A 166 -23.98 22.49 2.98
N LEU A 167 -23.21 22.81 1.94
CA LEU A 167 -21.75 22.87 2.03
C LEU A 167 -21.28 23.99 2.98
N GLY A 168 -22.00 25.12 3.01
CA GLY A 168 -21.72 26.22 3.93
C GLY A 168 -21.86 25.84 5.42
N LEU A 169 -22.59 24.77 5.74
CA LEU A 169 -22.78 24.32 7.13
C LEU A 169 -21.59 23.52 7.68
N ILE A 170 -20.69 23.01 6.83
CA ILE A 170 -19.59 22.14 7.24
C ILE A 170 -18.67 22.83 8.25
N GLY A 171 -18.36 24.11 8.04
CA GLY A 171 -17.56 24.91 8.97
C GLY A 171 -18.21 24.98 10.35
N THR A 172 -19.49 25.34 10.38
CA THR A 172 -20.30 25.43 11.61
C THR A 172 -20.41 24.09 12.34
N ILE A 173 -20.53 22.98 11.61
CA ILE A 173 -20.54 21.62 12.19
C ILE A 173 -19.23 21.35 12.90
N TYR A 174 -18.12 21.65 12.22
CA TYR A 174 -16.78 21.44 12.77
C TYR A 174 -16.54 22.28 14.01
N ASP A 175 -16.94 23.55 13.99
CA ASP A 175 -16.77 24.47 15.11
C ASP A 175 -17.57 24.00 16.33
N LYS A 176 -18.84 23.60 16.15
CA LYS A 176 -19.66 23.03 17.23
C LYS A 176 -19.06 21.76 17.83
N ARG A 177 -18.49 20.88 16.99
CA ARG A 177 -17.80 19.67 17.47
C ARG A 177 -16.51 19.99 18.20
N THR A 178 -15.80 21.03 17.77
CA THR A 178 -14.60 21.52 18.47
C THR A 178 -14.97 22.06 19.85
N GLU A 179 -16.09 22.75 19.99
CA GLU A 179 -16.61 23.23 21.28
C GLU A 179 -17.04 22.09 22.21
N GLU A 180 -17.70 21.05 21.68
CA GLU A 180 -18.19 19.91 22.47
C GLU A 180 -17.06 19.03 23.02
N PHE A 181 -16.07 18.69 22.20
CA PHE A 181 -15.00 17.76 22.59
C PHE A 181 -13.76 18.49 23.15
N GLY A 182 -13.58 19.75 22.79
CA GLY A 182 -12.31 20.47 22.95
C GLY A 182 -11.27 20.06 21.88
N PRO A 183 -10.32 20.96 21.54
CA PRO A 183 -9.42 20.76 20.41
C PRO A 183 -8.50 19.55 20.56
N GLU A 184 -7.98 19.29 21.76
CA GLU A 184 -7.04 18.18 21.99
C GLU A 184 -7.70 16.80 21.88
N LEU A 185 -8.93 16.65 22.38
CA LEU A 185 -9.65 15.38 22.29
C LEU A 185 -10.15 15.16 20.86
N LEU A 186 -10.68 16.19 20.21
CA LEU A 186 -11.13 16.11 18.82
C LEU A 186 -9.97 15.70 17.92
N HIS A 187 -8.79 16.34 18.05
CA HIS A 187 -7.61 15.98 17.26
C HIS A 187 -7.17 14.53 17.45
N ARG A 188 -7.23 14.00 18.69
CA ARG A 188 -6.94 12.57 18.96
C ARG A 188 -7.97 11.65 18.32
N LEU A 189 -9.25 12.03 18.33
CA LEU A 189 -10.33 11.27 17.69
C LEU A 189 -10.15 11.25 16.18
N GLU A 190 -9.91 12.41 15.56
CA GLU A 190 -9.62 12.55 14.13
C GLU A 190 -8.51 11.60 13.69
N ARG A 191 -7.36 11.65 14.35
CA ARG A 191 -6.22 10.76 14.07
C ARG A 191 -6.60 9.28 14.20
N THR A 192 -7.30 8.93 15.27
CA THR A 192 -7.66 7.54 15.56
C THR A 192 -8.62 6.99 14.50
N ILE A 193 -9.62 7.78 14.13
CA ILE A 193 -10.64 7.41 13.14
C ILE A 193 -9.98 7.32 11.76
N MET A 194 -9.24 8.33 11.33
CA MET A 194 -8.59 8.31 10.02
C MET A 194 -7.61 7.14 9.88
N LEU A 195 -6.71 6.92 10.85
CA LEU A 195 -5.75 5.82 10.79
C LEU A 195 -6.45 4.46 10.74
N ARG A 196 -7.48 4.27 11.57
CA ARG A 196 -8.22 3.01 11.60
C ARG A 196 -8.91 2.74 10.26
N THR A 197 -9.62 3.74 9.73
CA THR A 197 -10.35 3.62 8.46
C THR A 197 -9.41 3.36 7.29
N ILE A 198 -8.28 4.09 7.22
CA ILE A 198 -7.25 3.87 6.18
C ILE A 198 -6.66 2.46 6.30
N ASP A 199 -6.24 2.04 7.50
CA ASP A 199 -5.59 0.75 7.69
C ASP A 199 -6.55 -0.43 7.37
N GLU A 200 -7.83 -0.32 7.74
CA GLU A 200 -8.86 -1.33 7.46
C GLU A 200 -9.10 -1.51 5.95
N HIS A 201 -9.42 -0.43 5.24
CA HIS A 201 -9.72 -0.50 3.80
C HIS A 201 -8.48 -0.78 2.96
N TRP A 202 -7.29 -0.34 3.38
CA TRP A 202 -6.06 -0.65 2.66
C TRP A 202 -5.71 -2.13 2.68
N VAL A 203 -5.94 -2.83 3.81
CA VAL A 203 -5.72 -4.28 3.90
C VAL A 203 -6.69 -5.05 2.99
N GLU A 204 -7.96 -4.63 2.95
CA GLU A 204 -8.97 -5.19 2.05
C GLU A 204 -8.59 -4.97 0.58
N HIS A 205 -8.12 -3.76 0.24
CA HIS A 205 -7.62 -3.45 -1.10
C HIS A 205 -6.42 -4.30 -1.50
N LEU A 206 -5.42 -4.47 -0.62
CA LEU A 206 -4.26 -5.34 -0.89
C LEU A 206 -4.68 -6.79 -1.15
N THR A 207 -5.66 -7.29 -0.40
CA THR A 207 -6.23 -8.63 -0.60
C THR A 207 -6.91 -8.73 -1.96
N SER A 208 -7.70 -7.71 -2.33
CA SER A 208 -8.37 -7.63 -3.62
C SER A 208 -7.39 -7.52 -4.79
N MET A 209 -6.29 -6.78 -4.62
CA MET A 209 -5.22 -6.65 -5.60
C MET A 209 -4.47 -7.96 -5.84
N ASP A 210 -4.23 -8.76 -4.80
CA ASP A 210 -3.60 -10.09 -4.96
C ASP A 210 -4.55 -11.07 -5.68
N ASN A 211 -5.83 -11.10 -5.29
CA ASN A 211 -6.84 -11.91 -5.97
C ASN A 211 -6.95 -11.55 -7.46
N MET A 212 -7.00 -10.26 -7.77
CA MET A 212 -7.02 -9.77 -9.15
C MET A 212 -5.76 -10.19 -9.92
N ARG A 213 -4.57 -10.07 -9.32
CA ARG A 213 -3.31 -10.48 -9.95
C ARG A 213 -3.29 -11.96 -10.31
N GLN A 214 -3.88 -12.82 -9.47
CA GLN A 214 -4.00 -14.25 -9.75
C GLN A 214 -4.99 -14.55 -10.88
N GLY A 215 -6.08 -13.78 -10.97
CA GLY A 215 -7.13 -13.94 -11.99
C GLY A 215 -6.84 -13.31 -13.37
N ILE A 216 -6.02 -12.26 -13.43
CA ILE A 216 -5.79 -11.46 -14.65
C ILE A 216 -5.13 -12.27 -15.78
N GLY A 217 -4.47 -13.38 -15.46
CA GLY A 217 -3.88 -14.28 -16.45
C GLY A 217 -4.90 -14.82 -17.46
N LEU A 218 -6.18 -14.90 -17.08
CA LEU A 218 -7.27 -15.32 -17.97
C LEU A 218 -7.60 -14.28 -19.06
N GLU A 219 -7.31 -12.99 -18.83
CA GLU A 219 -7.51 -11.92 -19.84
C GLU A 219 -6.59 -12.08 -21.05
N ALA A 220 -5.47 -12.80 -20.91
CA ALA A 220 -4.59 -13.14 -22.03
C ALA A 220 -5.32 -13.94 -23.11
N ALA A 221 -6.38 -14.69 -22.75
CA ALA A 221 -7.22 -15.41 -23.70
C ALA A 221 -7.99 -14.47 -24.65
N GLY A 222 -8.23 -13.21 -24.23
CA GLY A 222 -8.89 -12.17 -25.01
C GLY A 222 -7.96 -11.33 -25.89
N GLN A 223 -6.71 -11.75 -26.10
CA GLN A 223 -5.68 -11.01 -26.85
C GLN A 223 -5.35 -9.61 -26.28
N ARG A 224 -5.64 -9.37 -25.00
CA ARG A 224 -5.24 -8.15 -24.30
C ARG A 224 -3.97 -8.41 -23.49
N ASP A 225 -3.11 -7.39 -23.38
CA ASP A 225 -1.95 -7.44 -22.49
C ASP A 225 -2.44 -7.47 -21.03
N PRO A 226 -2.19 -8.56 -20.27
CA PRO A 226 -2.63 -8.68 -18.89
C PRO A 226 -2.10 -7.57 -17.99
N LEU A 227 -0.89 -7.07 -18.24
CA LEU A 227 -0.30 -6.00 -17.43
C LEU A 227 -1.05 -4.67 -17.62
N VAL A 228 -1.49 -4.38 -18.85
CA VAL A 228 -2.27 -3.17 -19.15
C VAL A 228 -3.66 -3.27 -18.52
N ALA A 229 -4.30 -4.44 -18.64
CA ALA A 229 -5.59 -4.70 -18.01
C ALA A 229 -5.49 -4.56 -16.48
N TYR A 230 -4.47 -5.16 -15.87
CA TYR A 230 -4.17 -5.06 -14.45
C TYR A 230 -4.00 -3.61 -14.01
N LYS A 231 -3.16 -2.82 -14.70
CA LYS A 231 -2.94 -1.40 -14.36
C LYS A 231 -4.23 -0.59 -14.38
N ARG A 232 -5.09 -0.82 -15.39
CA ARG A 232 -6.38 -0.12 -15.50
C ARG A 232 -7.31 -0.49 -14.35
N GLN A 233 -7.46 -1.78 -14.06
CA GLN A 233 -8.36 -2.25 -13.01
C GLN A 233 -7.83 -1.88 -11.62
N ALA A 234 -6.52 -1.96 -11.40
CA ALA A 234 -5.85 -1.50 -10.19
C ALA A 234 -6.08 0.00 -9.92
N PHE A 235 -6.05 0.82 -10.97
CA PHE A 235 -6.36 2.25 -10.84
C PHE A 235 -7.81 2.46 -10.41
N GLN A 236 -8.77 1.79 -11.06
CA GLN A 236 -10.19 1.87 -10.70
C GLN A 236 -10.44 1.43 -9.26
N MET A 237 -9.84 0.31 -8.83
CA MET A 237 -9.94 -0.17 -7.45
C MET A 237 -9.33 0.82 -6.45
N PHE A 238 -8.22 1.46 -6.81
CA PHE A 238 -7.59 2.45 -5.94
C PHE A 238 -8.39 3.75 -5.82
N THR A 239 -9.01 4.22 -6.91
CA THR A 239 -9.93 5.35 -6.85
C THR A 239 -11.15 5.03 -5.99
N ALA A 240 -11.73 3.83 -6.14
CA ALA A 240 -12.84 3.40 -5.31
C ALA A 240 -12.44 3.27 -3.83
N LEU A 241 -11.21 2.82 -3.54
CA LEU A 241 -10.65 2.80 -2.18
C LEU A 241 -10.57 4.22 -1.60
N ASP A 242 -10.05 5.18 -2.35
CA ASP A 242 -9.94 6.58 -1.91
C ASP A 242 -11.32 7.15 -1.56
N GLU A 243 -12.29 7.00 -2.46
CA GLU A 243 -13.69 7.41 -2.23
C GLU A 243 -14.30 6.73 -0.99
N THR A 244 -14.06 5.42 -0.83
CA THR A 244 -14.55 4.65 0.32
C THR A 244 -13.96 5.17 1.63
N ILE A 245 -12.64 5.42 1.68
CA ILE A 245 -11.98 5.97 2.86
C ILE A 245 -12.56 7.34 3.22
N LYS A 246 -12.68 8.24 2.24
CA LYS A 246 -13.22 9.59 2.45
C LYS A 246 -14.63 9.54 3.01
N SER A 247 -15.51 8.77 2.38
CA SER A 247 -16.90 8.60 2.80
C SER A 247 -17.00 7.98 4.21
N ALA A 248 -16.22 6.93 4.48
CA ALA A 248 -16.20 6.27 5.78
C ALA A 248 -15.70 7.19 6.90
N VAL A 249 -14.68 8.01 6.65
CA VAL A 249 -14.22 9.03 7.59
C VAL A 249 -15.31 10.07 7.83
N ALA A 250 -15.89 10.65 6.77
CA ALA A 250 -16.96 11.67 6.87
C ALA A 250 -18.17 11.16 7.69
N ARG A 251 -18.58 9.91 7.48
CA ARG A 251 -19.72 9.29 8.17
C ARG A 251 -19.44 8.89 9.62
N THR A 252 -18.16 8.72 9.98
CA THR A 252 -17.77 8.24 11.31
C THR A 252 -17.33 9.36 12.24
N ILE A 253 -16.65 10.38 11.71
CA ILE A 253 -15.97 11.42 12.51
C ILE A 253 -16.90 12.14 13.48
N PHE A 254 -18.14 12.43 13.06
CA PHE A 254 -19.12 13.16 13.87
C PHE A 254 -20.22 12.28 14.45
N ARG A 255 -20.09 10.95 14.36
CA ARG A 255 -21.05 10.01 14.98
C ARG A 255 -20.61 9.52 16.35
N VAL A 256 -19.33 9.70 16.68
CA VAL A 256 -18.80 9.34 17.98
C VAL A 256 -19.47 10.23 19.03
N ALA A 257 -20.29 9.63 19.88
CA ALA A 257 -20.84 10.34 21.04
C ALA A 257 -19.77 10.46 22.12
N LEU A 258 -19.71 11.61 22.79
CA LEU A 258 -18.92 11.79 24.00
C LEU A 258 -19.49 10.89 25.10
N THR A 259 -19.05 9.63 25.16
CA THR A 259 -19.30 8.80 26.32
C THR A 259 -18.33 9.28 27.39
N GLN A 260 -18.81 10.09 28.33
CA GLN A 260 -18.01 10.46 29.50
C GLN A 260 -17.67 9.16 30.24
N GLN A 261 -16.47 8.65 30.01
CA GLN A 261 -15.93 7.58 30.80
C GLN A 261 -15.65 8.21 32.19
N PRO A 262 -16.33 7.76 33.27
CA PRO A 262 -16.09 8.33 34.59
C PRO A 262 -14.61 8.15 34.92
N ASP A 263 -13.99 9.26 35.34
CA ASP A 263 -12.58 9.37 35.68
C ASP A 263 -12.13 8.18 36.55
N GLU A 264 -11.32 7.26 35.99
CA GLU A 264 -10.71 6.15 36.76
C GLU A 264 -9.78 6.68 37.88
N SER A 265 -9.54 7.99 37.90
CA SER A 265 -8.77 8.76 38.87
C SER A 265 -9.34 8.71 40.31
N GLN A 266 -10.62 8.36 40.52
CA GLN A 266 -11.21 8.28 41.88
C GLN A 266 -11.34 6.86 42.44
N ALA A 267 -11.08 5.81 41.66
CA ALA A 267 -11.29 4.42 42.12
C ALA A 267 -10.07 3.81 42.85
N ARG A 268 -8.95 4.52 42.98
CA ARG A 268 -7.70 3.98 43.56
C ARG A 268 -7.43 4.28 45.03
N VAL A 269 -8.34 4.95 45.76
CA VAL A 269 -8.05 5.39 47.15
C VAL A 269 -8.63 4.48 48.24
N THR A 270 -9.47 3.48 47.95
CA THR A 270 -10.17 2.72 49.01
C THR A 270 -9.77 1.25 49.21
N THR A 271 -8.70 0.74 48.58
CA THR A 271 -8.32 -0.68 48.71
C THR A 271 -6.92 -0.93 49.28
N ALA A 272 -6.43 -0.05 50.15
CA ALA A 272 -5.23 -0.27 50.95
C ALA A 272 -5.56 -0.41 52.45
N THR A 273 -6.36 -1.42 52.82
CA THR A 273 -6.41 -1.95 54.21
C THR A 273 -7.09 -3.32 54.24
N LYS A 274 -6.34 -4.35 53.83
CA LYS A 274 -6.32 -5.71 54.40
C LYS A 274 -5.50 -6.62 53.49
N ALA A 275 -4.20 -6.65 53.75
CA ALA A 275 -3.41 -7.84 53.50
C ALA A 275 -3.70 -8.82 54.64
N ASP A 276 -4.28 -9.98 54.35
CA ASP A 276 -3.74 -11.27 54.78
C ASP A 276 -4.64 -12.45 54.37
N ALA A 277 -3.97 -13.58 54.15
CA ALA A 277 -4.45 -14.96 54.04
C ALA A 277 -4.86 -15.50 52.65
N SER A 278 -3.86 -16.18 52.05
CA SER A 278 -3.91 -17.53 51.48
C SER A 278 -4.77 -17.82 50.23
N GLY A 279 -4.07 -18.16 49.14
CA GLY A 279 -4.30 -19.44 48.46
C GLY A 279 -4.94 -19.42 47.07
N VAL A 280 -4.06 -19.61 46.07
CA VAL A 280 -4.26 -20.39 44.82
C VAL A 280 -4.83 -19.68 43.57
N SER A 281 -4.15 -19.99 42.46
CA SER A 281 -4.45 -19.82 41.03
C SER A 281 -4.28 -18.44 40.38
N THR A 282 -3.03 -18.15 39.98
CA THR A 282 -2.74 -17.20 38.91
C THR A 282 -2.90 -17.89 37.55
N GLN A 283 -4.09 -17.81 36.97
CA GLN A 283 -4.27 -17.88 35.52
C GLN A 283 -5.25 -16.79 35.08
N LYS A 284 -4.87 -16.08 34.01
CA LYS A 284 -5.60 -15.05 33.26
C LYS A 284 -5.55 -13.62 33.82
N ALA A 285 -4.48 -12.91 33.48
CA ALA A 285 -4.51 -11.47 33.21
C ALA A 285 -3.27 -11.04 32.40
N SER A 286 -3.23 -11.39 31.11
CA SER A 286 -2.36 -10.74 30.13
C SER A 286 -2.97 -10.88 28.74
N ALA A 287 -4.06 -10.17 28.50
CA ALA A 287 -4.75 -10.17 27.21
C ALA A 287 -5.23 -8.77 26.81
N VAL A 288 -4.49 -7.69 27.11
CA VAL A 288 -4.74 -6.36 26.49
C VAL A 288 -3.45 -5.52 26.39
N ALA A 289 -2.31 -6.12 26.05
CA ALA A 289 -1.06 -5.35 25.90
C ALA A 289 -0.15 -5.84 24.77
N ASN A 290 -0.74 -6.42 23.71
CA ASN A 290 0.04 -6.75 22.52
C ASN A 290 -0.83 -6.78 21.26
N GLN A 291 -1.38 -5.62 20.88
CA GLN A 291 -1.72 -5.38 19.48
C GLN A 291 -0.53 -4.69 18.82
N ARG A 292 0.49 -5.48 18.50
CA ARG A 292 1.38 -5.10 17.39
C ARG A 292 0.52 -5.02 16.15
N SER A 293 0.55 -3.87 15.48
CA SER A 293 -0.02 -3.69 14.16
C SER A 293 0.26 -4.90 13.28
N VAL A 294 -0.77 -5.47 12.66
CA VAL A 294 -0.67 -6.60 11.72
C VAL A 294 0.27 -6.27 10.55
N MET A 295 0.49 -4.97 10.26
CA MET A 295 1.46 -4.49 9.27
C MET A 295 2.93 -4.72 9.67
N ALA A 296 3.24 -4.89 10.95
CA ALA A 296 4.61 -5.19 11.39
C ALA A 296 5.07 -6.60 10.96
N ASN A 297 4.12 -7.53 10.77
CA ASN A 297 4.43 -8.91 10.35
C ASN A 297 4.52 -9.09 8.84
N VAL A 298 3.97 -8.18 8.03
CA VAL A 298 4.13 -8.22 6.56
C VAL A 298 5.60 -7.95 6.16
N ASN A 299 6.38 -7.33 7.06
CA ASN A 299 7.80 -7.04 6.85
C ASN A 299 8.76 -8.15 7.35
N ALA A 300 8.26 -9.25 7.92
CA ALA A 300 9.11 -10.34 8.42
C ALA A 300 9.55 -11.34 7.34
N GLY A 301 9.13 -11.16 6.09
CA GLY A 301 9.43 -12.09 4.98
C GLY A 301 10.66 -11.77 4.15
N HIS A 302 11.30 -10.61 4.29
CA HIS A 302 12.42 -10.23 3.41
C HIS A 302 13.59 -9.62 4.20
N GLY A 303 14.54 -10.49 4.56
CA GLY A 303 15.97 -10.15 4.66
C GLY A 303 16.36 -9.06 5.66
N GLY A 304 16.33 -9.39 6.95
CA GLY A 304 17.15 -8.70 7.94
C GLY A 304 18.64 -8.90 7.63
N GLY A 305 19.26 -7.87 7.06
CA GLY A 305 20.69 -7.83 6.74
C GLY A 305 21.18 -6.39 6.75
N GLN A 306 21.59 -5.92 7.91
CA GLN A 306 22.18 -4.61 8.13
C GLN A 306 23.59 -4.57 7.52
N ALA A 307 23.71 -4.22 6.23
CA ALA A 307 25.01 -3.95 5.59
C ALA A 307 24.87 -2.98 4.42
N GLY A 308 25.38 -1.75 4.60
CA GLY A 308 25.80 -0.81 3.54
C GLY A 308 24.85 -0.59 2.36
N ARG A 309 23.79 0.21 2.53
CA ARG A 309 23.01 0.72 1.39
C ARG A 309 23.86 1.70 0.58
N SER A 310 24.47 1.23 -0.51
CA SER A 310 25.13 2.06 -1.50
C SER A 310 24.47 1.87 -2.85
N GLY A 311 23.92 2.95 -3.42
CA GLY A 311 23.25 2.97 -4.73
C GLY A 311 22.10 3.99 -4.75
N LEU A 312 21.49 4.17 -5.93
CA LEU A 312 20.39 5.14 -6.19
C LEU A 312 19.21 5.08 -5.19
N SER A 313 19.11 4.04 -4.37
CA SER A 313 18.15 3.93 -3.27
C SER A 313 18.28 5.04 -2.21
N SER A 314 19.43 5.71 -2.11
CA SER A 314 19.63 6.84 -1.17
C SER A 314 19.38 8.22 -1.78
N VAL A 315 19.03 8.29 -3.08
CA VAL A 315 18.81 9.58 -3.77
C VAL A 315 17.31 9.79 -4.00
N PRO A 316 16.75 10.96 -3.64
CA PRO A 316 15.35 11.29 -3.88
C PRO A 316 14.91 11.05 -5.33
N THR A 317 13.63 10.70 -5.51
CA THR A 317 13.01 10.47 -6.81
C THR A 317 12.45 11.75 -7.45
N HIS A 318 12.28 12.81 -6.67
CA HIS A 318 11.73 14.10 -7.10
C HIS A 318 12.63 15.25 -6.63
N THR A 319 12.64 16.36 -7.37
CA THR A 319 13.24 17.62 -6.92
C THR A 319 12.41 18.24 -5.80
N PRO A 320 12.94 19.21 -5.04
CA PRO A 320 12.17 19.96 -4.04
C PRO A 320 10.88 20.58 -4.59
N ASP A 321 10.85 20.93 -5.87
CA ASP A 321 9.68 21.45 -6.58
C ASP A 321 8.71 20.37 -7.10
N GLY A 322 8.86 19.12 -6.66
CA GLY A 322 7.93 18.02 -6.98
C GLY A 322 8.10 17.39 -8.37
N LYS A 323 9.12 17.76 -9.15
CA LYS A 323 9.36 17.19 -10.49
C LYS A 323 10.12 15.86 -10.41
N LYS A 324 9.61 14.81 -11.07
CA LYS A 324 10.24 13.49 -11.11
C LYS A 324 11.60 13.53 -11.79
N MET A 325 12.64 13.07 -11.09
CA MET A 325 14.02 13.06 -11.56
C MET A 325 14.30 11.84 -12.42
N THR A 326 14.97 12.05 -13.55
CA THR A 326 15.47 10.99 -14.42
C THR A 326 16.60 10.20 -13.74
N ARG A 327 16.83 8.97 -14.21
CA ARG A 327 17.91 8.10 -13.70
C ARG A 327 19.30 8.75 -13.83
N ALA A 328 19.50 9.59 -14.85
CA ALA A 328 20.75 10.32 -15.07
C ALA A 328 20.97 11.42 -14.02
N GLU A 329 19.92 12.18 -13.69
CA GLU A 329 19.95 13.23 -12.67
C GLU A 329 20.20 12.64 -11.27
N ARG A 330 19.55 11.51 -10.95
CA ARG A 330 19.76 10.80 -9.68
C ARG A 330 21.19 10.28 -9.53
N ARG A 331 21.81 9.78 -10.62
CA ARG A 331 23.23 9.39 -10.63
C ARG A 331 24.18 10.57 -10.43
N LYS A 332 23.83 11.76 -10.93
CA LYS A 332 24.62 12.98 -10.76
C LYS A 332 24.62 13.45 -9.31
N LEU A 333 23.45 13.39 -8.64
CA LEU A 333 23.29 13.66 -7.21
C LEU A 333 24.04 12.66 -6.33
N GLU A 334 23.96 11.36 -6.64
CA GLU A 334 24.71 10.33 -5.91
C GLU A 334 26.22 10.61 -5.91
N ARG A 335 26.76 11.04 -7.07
CA ARG A 335 28.18 11.39 -7.22
C ARG A 335 28.54 12.64 -6.42
N LEU A 336 27.66 13.65 -6.39
CA LEU A 336 27.87 14.88 -5.60
C LEU A 336 27.89 14.59 -4.11
N GLN A 337 26.92 13.82 -3.60
CA GLN A 337 26.86 13.41 -2.19
C GLN A 337 28.09 12.60 -1.78
N ARG A 338 28.55 11.67 -2.65
CA ARG A 338 29.81 10.92 -2.41
C ARG A 338 31.04 11.81 -2.38
N LYS A 339 31.08 12.87 -3.20
CA LYS A 339 32.20 13.82 -3.23
C LYS A 339 32.22 14.68 -1.96
N GLN A 340 31.06 15.14 -1.49
CA GLN A 340 30.92 15.88 -0.22
C GLN A 340 31.27 15.02 1.00
N ALA A 341 30.80 13.77 1.05
CA ALA A 341 31.13 12.85 2.13
C ALA A 341 32.62 12.49 2.22
N LYS A 342 33.36 12.61 1.10
CA LYS A 342 34.83 12.46 1.05
C LYS A 342 35.59 13.74 1.42
N GLN A 343 34.95 14.91 1.38
CA GLN A 343 35.54 16.19 1.79
C GLN A 343 35.27 16.52 3.26
N ALA A 344 34.24 15.91 3.85
CA ALA A 344 33.88 16.02 5.27
C ALA A 344 34.56 14.95 6.17
N LYS A 345 35.36 14.06 5.58
CA LYS A 345 36.28 13.13 6.24
C LYS A 345 37.69 13.55 5.94
#